data_AF-A0A835DMY4-F1
#
_entry.id   AF-A0A835DMY4-F1
#
_cell.length_a   1.000
_cell.length_b   1.000
_cell.length_c   1.000
_cell.angle_alpha   90.00
_cell.angle_beta   90.00
_cell.angle_gamma   90.00
#
_symmetry.space_group_name_H-M   'P 1'
#
loop_
_entity.id
_entity.type
_entity.pdbx_description
1 polymer ?
#
loop_
_entity_poly.entity_id
_entity_poly.type
_entity_poly.pdbx_seq_one_letter_code
_entity_poly.pdbx_strand_id
1 'polypeptide(L)'
;MASGSEDGLGIPSKDYDSLIATTDVELLKRAWQNEKAAPEILQFQADLIRRSQEQIQLMEDTVEEYAENGTDPLTVSLYQMDLDRTQFLLRSYLRIRLQKIEKYMLHISKTELWNRLSKQEQKFAKRSTDHMEKHLKQSVLSRLPYGYQSILKQSISSEDDDMGTISSFCANHFFLMCYCLFLSFLIY
;
A
#
# COMPACT_ATOMS: atom_id res chain seq x y z
N MET A 1 1.99 29.20 57.28
CA MET A 1 2.78 28.02 56.87
C MET A 1 1.85 27.14 56.05
N ALA A 2 1.87 27.28 54.72
CA ALA A 2 1.11 26.44 53.82
C ALA A 2 1.95 25.20 53.50
N SER A 3 1.44 24.01 53.82
CA SER A 3 2.04 22.75 53.38
C SER A 3 1.42 22.40 52.04
N GLY A 4 2.23 22.44 50.99
CA GLY A 4 1.80 22.13 49.63
C GLY A 4 1.51 20.65 49.45
N SER A 5 0.40 20.37 48.79
CA SER A 5 0.05 19.07 48.22
C SER A 5 0.85 18.88 46.93
N GLU A 6 1.71 17.86 46.88
CA GLU A 6 2.26 17.35 45.63
C GLU A 6 1.19 16.49 44.95
N ASP A 7 0.38 17.11 44.08
CA ASP A 7 -0.48 16.36 43.16
C ASP A 7 0.38 15.87 41.99
N GLY A 8 0.74 14.59 42.05
CA GLY A 8 1.34 13.86 40.93
C GLY A 8 0.37 13.83 39.75
N LEU A 9 0.73 14.52 38.67
CA LEU A 9 -0.01 14.54 37.42
C LEU A 9 0.10 13.19 36.70
N GLY A 10 -0.77 12.24 37.03
CA GLY A 10 -1.00 11.05 36.24
C GLY A 10 -1.75 11.42 34.96
N ILE A 11 -1.02 11.70 33.87
CA ILE A 11 -1.63 11.85 32.55
C ILE A 11 -2.26 10.51 32.14
N PRO A 12 -3.55 10.44 31.77
CA PRO A 12 -4.20 9.20 31.39
C PRO A 12 -3.61 8.65 30.08
N SER A 13 -3.04 7.45 30.12
CA SER A 13 -2.46 6.73 28.98
C SER A 13 -3.37 6.65 27.74
N LYS A 14 -4.70 6.64 27.93
CA LYS A 14 -5.69 6.45 26.85
C LYS A 14 -5.73 7.60 25.83
N ASP A 15 -5.44 8.84 26.24
CA ASP A 15 -5.52 9.99 25.32
C ASP A 15 -4.31 10.03 24.38
N TYR A 16 -3.14 9.56 24.82
CA TYR A 16 -1.94 9.50 24.00
C TYR A 16 -2.02 8.40 22.92
N ASP A 17 -2.54 7.23 23.28
CA ASP A 17 -2.73 6.11 22.34
C ASP A 17 -3.78 6.46 21.26
N SER A 18 -4.86 7.16 21.65
CA SER A 18 -5.88 7.66 20.71
C SER A 18 -5.31 8.69 19.73
N LEU A 19 -4.45 9.61 20.20
CA LEU A 19 -3.77 10.59 19.35
C LEU A 19 -2.76 9.96 18.38
N ILE A 20 -2.10 8.87 18.79
CA ILE A 20 -1.21 8.10 17.90
C ILE A 20 -2.02 7.35 16.84
N ALA A 21 -3.16 6.75 17.21
CA ALA A 21 -4.03 6.04 16.29
C ALA A 21 -4.59 6.96 15.20
N THR A 22 -5.03 8.18 15.55
CA THR A 22 -5.47 9.17 14.57
C THR A 22 -4.34 9.60 13.63
N THR A 23 -3.12 9.74 14.17
CA THR A 23 -1.93 10.08 13.38
C THR A 23 -1.60 9.01 12.33
N ASP A 24 -1.68 7.72 12.68
CA ASP A 24 -1.37 6.63 11.74
C ASP A 24 -2.39 6.48 10.62
N VAL A 25 -3.67 6.71 10.92
CA VAL A 25 -4.73 6.70 9.89
C VAL A 25 -4.50 7.84 8.89
N GLU A 26 -4.08 9.02 9.34
CA GLU A 26 -3.72 10.13 8.45
C GLU A 26 -2.50 9.82 7.59
N LEU A 27 -1.45 9.22 8.17
CA LEU A 27 -0.27 8.79 7.43
C LEU A 27 -0.62 7.73 6.39
N LEU A 28 -1.48 6.77 6.74
CA LEU A 28 -1.99 5.75 5.82
C LEU A 28 -2.79 6.39 4.67
N LYS A 29 -3.62 7.38 4.97
CA LYS A 29 -4.38 8.13 3.96
C LYS A 29 -3.46 8.87 3.00
N ARG A 30 -2.40 9.51 3.49
CA ARG A 30 -1.39 10.18 2.65
C ARG A 30 -0.65 9.17 1.78
N ALA A 31 -0.19 8.06 2.37
CA ALA A 31 0.48 6.99 1.61
C ALA A 31 -0.42 6.42 0.51
N TRP A 32 -1.71 6.23 0.80
CA TRP A 32 -2.72 5.80 -0.17
C TRP A 32 -2.92 6.80 -1.31
N GLN A 33 -3.06 8.09 -1.02
CA GLN A 33 -3.19 9.13 -2.03
C GLN A 33 -1.95 9.21 -2.93
N ASN A 34 -0.76 9.18 -2.32
CA ASN A 34 0.51 9.23 -3.04
C ASN A 34 0.67 8.02 -3.95
N GLU A 35 0.39 6.82 -3.46
CA GLU A 35 0.44 5.60 -4.27
C GLU A 35 -0.58 5.66 -5.42
N LYS A 36 -1.79 6.17 -5.19
CA LYS A 36 -2.79 6.32 -6.25
C LYS A 36 -2.37 7.32 -7.34
N ALA A 37 -1.67 8.39 -6.95
CA ALA A 37 -1.23 9.44 -7.87
C ALA A 37 0.07 9.09 -8.62
N ALA A 38 0.95 8.29 -8.02
CA ALA A 38 2.24 7.94 -8.62
C ALA A 38 2.08 6.94 -9.78
N PRO A 39 2.75 7.15 -10.94
CA PRO A 39 2.78 6.18 -12.03
C PRO A 39 3.66 4.96 -11.71
N GLU A 40 4.71 5.16 -10.90
CA GLU A 40 5.61 4.11 -10.41
C GLU A 40 5.20 3.58 -9.04
N ILE A 41 5.75 2.41 -8.67
CA ILE A 41 5.55 1.81 -7.36
C ILE A 41 6.42 2.54 -6.32
N LEU A 42 5.79 3.03 -5.25
CA LEU A 42 6.49 3.71 -4.17
C LEU A 42 7.10 2.70 -3.17
N GLN A 43 7.93 3.19 -2.25
CA GLN A 43 8.48 2.38 -1.17
C GLN A 43 7.36 1.80 -0.30
N PHE A 44 7.40 0.50 -0.02
CA PHE A 44 6.48 -0.15 0.89
C PHE A 44 6.69 0.35 2.32
N GLN A 45 5.63 0.91 2.92
CA GLN A 45 5.67 1.47 4.28
C GLN A 45 5.40 0.37 5.32
N ALA A 46 6.35 -0.55 5.51
CA ALA A 46 6.15 -1.75 6.34
C ALA A 46 5.71 -1.43 7.77
N ASP A 47 6.38 -0.49 8.43
CA ASP A 47 6.10 -0.15 9.83
C ASP A 47 4.75 0.54 10.01
N LEU A 48 4.36 1.39 9.05
CA LEU A 48 3.03 2.01 9.04
C LEU A 48 1.95 0.96 8.87
N ILE A 49 2.09 0.07 7.89
CA ILE A 49 1.09 -0.97 7.62
C ILE A 49 0.96 -1.93 8.81
N ARG A 50 2.07 -2.33 9.42
CA ARG A 50 2.06 -3.17 10.62
C ARG A 50 1.30 -2.49 11.76
N ARG A 51 1.63 -1.24 12.09
CA ARG A 51 0.95 -0.49 13.16
C ARG A 51 -0.52 -0.27 12.85
N SER A 52 -0.88 0.05 11.60
CA SER A 52 -2.28 0.18 11.20
C SER A 52 -3.05 -1.14 11.34
N GLN A 53 -2.44 -2.29 11.05
CA GLN A 53 -3.07 -3.60 11.27
C GLN A 53 -3.29 -3.88 12.77
N GLU A 54 -2.31 -3.57 13.61
CA GLU A 54 -2.42 -3.70 15.07
C GLU A 54 -3.54 -2.81 15.62
N GLN A 55 -3.64 -1.56 15.16
CA GLN A 55 -4.72 -0.65 15.55
C GLN A 55 -6.10 -1.13 15.09
N ILE A 56 -6.22 -1.66 13.88
CA ILE A 56 -7.47 -2.26 13.38
C ILE A 56 -7.88 -3.43 14.28
N GLN A 57 -6.95 -4.31 14.66
CA GLN A 57 -7.23 -5.44 15.54
C GLN A 57 -7.72 -4.98 16.91
N LEU A 58 -7.06 -3.99 17.51
CA LEU A 58 -7.49 -3.43 18.81
C LEU A 58 -8.89 -2.81 18.73
N MET A 59 -9.21 -2.14 17.61
CA MET A 59 -10.54 -1.57 17.39
C MET A 59 -11.59 -2.66 17.19
N GLU A 60 -11.27 -3.77 16.52
CA GLU A 60 -12.15 -4.95 16.40
C GLU A 60 -12.50 -5.51 17.78
N ASP A 61 -11.49 -5.77 18.60
CA ASP A 61 -11.67 -6.31 19.96
C ASP A 61 -12.50 -5.35 20.84
N THR A 62 -12.27 -4.03 20.70
CA THR A 62 -13.02 -3.00 21.43
C THR A 62 -14.50 -2.95 21.01
N VAL A 63 -14.79 -3.10 19.71
CA VAL A 63 -16.17 -3.11 19.21
C VAL A 63 -16.91 -4.35 19.71
N GLU A 64 -16.24 -5.50 19.73
CA GLU A 64 -16.79 -6.75 20.29
C GLU A 64 -17.11 -6.59 21.78
N GLU A 65 -16.17 -6.06 22.57
CA GLU A 65 -16.38 -5.80 24.00
C GLU A 65 -17.57 -4.84 24.24
N TYR A 66 -17.69 -3.75 23.47
CA TYR A 66 -18.81 -2.82 23.63
C TYR A 66 -20.16 -3.45 23.27
N ALA A 67 -20.18 -4.36 22.29
CA ALA A 67 -21.38 -5.09 21.92
C ALA A 67 -21.82 -6.07 23.02
N GLU A 68 -20.87 -6.74 23.68
CA GLU A 68 -21.14 -7.68 24.78
C GLU A 68 -21.58 -6.96 26.08
N ASN A 69 -20.95 -5.83 26.39
CA ASN A 69 -21.22 -5.08 27.63
C ASN A 69 -22.54 -4.28 27.63
N GLY A 70 -23.34 -4.39 26.56
CA GLY A 70 -24.62 -3.69 26.46
C GLY A 70 -24.48 -2.17 26.31
N THR A 71 -23.40 -1.72 25.67
CA THR A 71 -23.17 -0.30 25.35
C THR A 71 -24.28 0.21 24.43
N ASP A 72 -24.54 1.53 24.47
CA ASP A 72 -25.51 2.17 23.59
C ASP A 72 -25.31 1.76 22.11
N PRO A 73 -26.35 1.27 21.41
CA PRO A 73 -26.23 0.79 20.04
C PRO A 73 -25.69 1.82 19.04
N LEU A 74 -25.94 3.12 19.25
CA LEU A 74 -25.43 4.17 18.37
C LEU A 74 -23.91 4.31 18.52
N THR A 75 -23.40 4.16 19.74
CA THR A 75 -21.96 4.18 20.02
C THR A 75 -21.25 3.02 19.34
N VAL A 76 -21.77 1.79 19.47
CA VAL A 76 -21.22 0.60 18.79
C VAL A 76 -21.23 0.78 17.26
N SER A 77 -22.34 1.28 16.70
CA SER A 77 -22.46 1.56 15.27
C SER A 77 -21.45 2.58 14.77
N LEU A 78 -21.17 3.63 15.56
CA LEU A 78 -20.17 4.64 15.21
C LEU A 78 -18.76 4.05 15.11
N TYR A 79 -18.35 3.27 16.11
CA TYR A 79 -17.05 2.60 16.08
C TYR A 79 -16.93 1.59 14.94
N GLN A 80 -17.99 0.83 14.65
CA GLN A 80 -18.03 -0.08 13.50
C GLN A 80 -17.83 0.67 12.17
N MET A 81 -18.50 1.82 11.98
CA MET A 81 -18.34 2.63 10.76
C MET A 81 -16.90 3.13 10.58
N ASP A 82 -16.25 3.56 11.66
CA ASP A 82 -14.87 4.04 11.59
C ASP A 82 -13.85 2.90 11.40
N LEU A 83 -14.11 1.73 11.98
CA LEU A 83 -13.38 0.50 11.70
C LEU A 83 -13.48 0.13 10.20
N ASP A 84 -14.69 0.08 9.66
CA ASP A 84 -14.95 -0.26 8.25
C ASP A 84 -14.22 0.71 7.30
N ARG A 85 -14.24 2.01 7.61
CA ARG A 85 -13.50 3.04 6.84
C ARG A 85 -12.00 2.80 6.85
N THR A 86 -11.45 2.46 8.01
CA THR A 86 -10.00 2.23 8.18
C THR A 86 -9.56 0.94 7.49
N GLN A 87 -10.34 -0.14 7.63
CA GLN A 87 -10.12 -1.39 6.89
C GLN A 87 -10.20 -1.17 5.38
N PHE A 88 -11.20 -0.42 4.90
CA PHE A 88 -11.32 -0.08 3.48
C PHE A 88 -10.07 0.66 2.98
N LEU A 89 -9.58 1.65 3.73
CA LEU A 89 -8.40 2.43 3.37
C LEU A 89 -7.16 1.53 3.23
N LEU A 90 -6.90 0.67 4.21
CA LEU A 90 -5.78 -0.27 4.18
C LEU A 90 -5.89 -1.25 2.99
N ARG A 91 -7.06 -1.86 2.81
CA ARG A 91 -7.30 -2.81 1.70
C ARG A 91 -7.16 -2.13 0.34
N SER A 92 -7.63 -0.89 0.22
CA SER A 92 -7.53 -0.08 -1.00
C SER A 92 -6.07 0.22 -1.34
N TYR A 93 -5.25 0.62 -0.36
CA TYR A 93 -3.81 0.83 -0.53
C TYR A 93 -3.10 -0.43 -1.06
N LEU A 94 -3.29 -1.57 -0.40
CA LEU A 94 -2.67 -2.84 -0.81
C LEU A 94 -3.14 -3.28 -2.20
N ARG A 95 -4.42 -3.11 -2.52
CA ARG A 95 -4.98 -3.45 -3.84
C ARG A 95 -4.36 -2.63 -4.96
N ILE A 96 -4.23 -1.31 -4.77
CA ILE A 96 -3.60 -0.42 -5.77
C ILE A 96 -2.16 -0.87 -6.05
N ARG A 97 -1.40 -1.21 -5.00
CA ARG A 97 -0.03 -1.70 -5.15
C ARG A 97 0.04 -3.01 -5.92
N LEU A 98 -0.81 -3.99 -5.59
CA LEU A 98 -0.86 -5.26 -6.32
C LEU A 98 -1.19 -5.06 -7.81
N GLN A 99 -2.13 -4.17 -8.14
CA GLN A 99 -2.46 -3.84 -9.53
C GLN A 99 -1.28 -3.24 -10.29
N LYS A 100 -0.51 -2.34 -9.65
CA LYS A 100 0.73 -1.81 -10.23
C LYS A 100 1.78 -2.90 -10.44
N ILE A 101 1.96 -3.77 -9.45
CA ILE A 101 2.92 -4.88 -9.53
C ILE A 101 2.57 -5.81 -10.68
N GLU A 102 1.30 -6.18 -10.83
CA GLU A 102 0.83 -7.02 -11.94
C GLU A 102 1.05 -6.36 -13.30
N LYS A 103 0.78 -5.05 -13.41
CA LYS A 103 0.95 -4.30 -14.67
C LYS A 103 2.42 -4.13 -15.08
N TYR A 104 3.31 -3.95 -14.11
CA TYR A 104 4.73 -3.63 -14.34
C TYR A 104 5.68 -4.78 -13.91
N MET A 105 5.19 -6.02 -13.81
CA MET A 105 5.92 -7.16 -13.23
C MET A 105 7.30 -7.41 -13.87
N LEU A 106 7.38 -7.35 -15.21
CA LEU A 106 8.63 -7.59 -15.94
C LEU A 106 9.66 -6.47 -15.71
N HIS A 107 9.21 -5.24 -15.59
CA HIS A 107 10.06 -4.08 -15.34
C HIS A 107 10.56 -4.05 -13.89
N ILE A 108 9.67 -4.34 -12.92
CA ILE A 108 9.99 -4.38 -11.50
C ILE A 108 11.05 -5.46 -11.21
N SER A 109 10.95 -6.63 -11.85
CA SER A 109 11.90 -7.74 -11.67
C SER A 109 13.35 -7.40 -12.07
N LYS A 110 13.54 -6.46 -13.00
CA LYS A 110 14.85 -6.11 -13.55
C LYS A 110 15.47 -4.85 -12.94
N THR A 111 14.73 -4.12 -12.13
CA THR A 111 15.09 -2.79 -11.64
C THR A 111 15.20 -2.81 -10.11
N GLU A 112 15.87 -1.80 -9.54
CA GLU A 112 15.93 -1.55 -8.09
C GLU A 112 14.57 -1.39 -7.40
N LEU A 113 13.48 -1.28 -8.18
CA LEU A 113 12.10 -1.30 -7.69
C LEU A 113 11.76 -2.57 -6.90
N TRP A 114 12.44 -3.69 -7.16
CA TRP A 114 12.26 -4.94 -6.41
C TRP A 114 12.44 -4.76 -4.89
N ASN A 115 13.37 -3.89 -4.50
CA ASN A 115 13.69 -3.59 -3.10
C ASN A 115 12.60 -2.75 -2.41
N ARG A 116 11.71 -2.11 -3.19
CA ARG A 116 10.58 -1.31 -2.68
C ARG A 116 9.37 -2.17 -2.29
N LEU A 117 9.35 -3.46 -2.64
CA LEU A 117 8.24 -4.36 -2.39
C LEU A 117 8.36 -5.06 -1.03
N SER A 118 7.22 -5.40 -0.44
CA SER A 118 7.19 -6.30 0.70
C SER A 118 7.54 -7.74 0.30
N LYS A 119 7.97 -8.58 1.25
CA LYS A 119 8.26 -10.01 0.98
C LYS A 119 7.06 -10.75 0.39
N GLN A 120 5.84 -10.37 0.78
CA GLN A 120 4.61 -10.98 0.25
C GLN A 120 4.34 -10.50 -1.18
N GLU A 121 4.55 -9.20 -1.45
CA GLU A 121 4.46 -8.60 -2.78
C GLU A 121 5.48 -9.22 -3.75
N GLN A 122 6.72 -9.45 -3.31
CA GLN A 122 7.75 -10.12 -4.11
C GLN A 122 7.35 -11.55 -4.48
N LYS A 123 6.78 -12.31 -3.53
CA LYS A 123 6.25 -13.67 -3.80
C LYS A 123 5.11 -13.61 -4.82
N PHE A 124 4.21 -12.64 -4.72
CA PHE A 124 3.14 -12.43 -5.68
C PHE A 124 3.70 -12.11 -7.08
N ALA A 125 4.62 -11.14 -7.19
CA ALA A 125 5.22 -10.73 -8.45
C ALA A 125 5.90 -11.90 -9.18
N LYS A 126 6.65 -12.73 -8.45
CA LYS A 126 7.29 -13.93 -9.00
C LYS A 126 6.26 -14.93 -9.53
N ARG A 127 5.26 -15.28 -8.72
CA ARG A 127 4.20 -16.22 -9.11
C ARG A 127 3.43 -15.73 -10.34
N SER A 128 3.09 -14.45 -10.39
CA SER A 128 2.37 -13.86 -11.52
C SER A 128 3.21 -13.88 -12.80
N THR A 129 4.51 -13.63 -12.69
CA THR A 129 5.45 -13.72 -13.83
C THR A 129 5.54 -15.16 -14.34
N ASP A 130 5.74 -16.12 -13.44
CA ASP A 130 5.83 -17.55 -13.78
C ASP A 130 4.53 -18.05 -14.46
N HIS A 131 3.37 -17.64 -13.94
CA HIS A 131 2.07 -17.98 -14.53
C HIS A 131 1.89 -17.37 -15.93
N MET A 132 2.24 -16.10 -16.10
CA MET A 132 2.15 -15.43 -17.39
C MET A 132 3.06 -16.09 -18.42
N GLU A 133 4.32 -16.34 -18.05
CA GLU A 133 5.30 -16.98 -18.92
C GLU A 133 4.84 -18.37 -19.36
N LYS A 134 4.38 -19.19 -18.41
CA LYS A 134 3.86 -20.53 -18.72
C LYS A 134 2.67 -20.47 -19.66
N HIS A 135 1.72 -19.57 -19.40
CA HIS A 135 0.53 -19.41 -20.23
C HIS A 135 0.89 -19.01 -21.66
N LEU A 136 1.76 -18.00 -21.83
CA LEU A 136 2.18 -17.54 -23.17
C LEU A 136 2.99 -18.61 -23.91
N LYS A 137 3.87 -19.33 -23.21
CA LYS A 137 4.62 -20.46 -23.79
C LYS A 137 3.70 -21.53 -24.36
N GLN A 138 2.69 -21.92 -23.60
CA GLN A 138 1.74 -22.97 -23.99
C GLN A 138 0.78 -22.51 -25.10
N SER A 139 0.29 -21.28 -25.04
CA SER A 139 -0.74 -20.78 -25.94
C SER A 139 -0.19 -20.33 -27.31
N VAL A 140 0.91 -19.57 -27.31
CA VAL A 140 1.38 -18.85 -28.52
C VAL A 140 2.85 -19.11 -28.82
N LEU A 141 3.76 -18.91 -27.85
CA LEU A 141 5.19 -18.83 -28.15
C LEU A 141 5.77 -20.14 -28.69
N SER A 142 5.25 -21.29 -28.26
CA SER A 142 5.67 -22.60 -28.81
C SER A 142 5.29 -22.82 -30.28
N ARG A 143 4.34 -22.04 -30.81
CA ARG A 143 3.89 -22.10 -32.20
C ARG A 143 4.60 -21.09 -33.10
N LEU A 144 5.36 -20.17 -32.51
CA LEU A 144 6.05 -19.13 -33.26
C LEU A 144 7.35 -19.65 -33.90
N PRO A 145 7.72 -19.13 -35.08
CA PRO A 145 8.99 -19.43 -35.72
C PRO A 145 10.19 -19.15 -34.81
N TYR A 146 11.32 -19.78 -35.14
CA TYR A 146 12.57 -19.57 -34.42
C TYR A 146 12.90 -18.07 -34.33
N GLY A 147 13.27 -17.67 -33.12
CA GLY A 147 13.67 -16.29 -32.80
C GLY A 147 12.56 -15.36 -32.31
N TYR A 148 11.30 -15.82 -32.25
CA TYR A 148 10.15 -15.06 -31.72
C TYR A 148 9.54 -15.68 -30.46
N GLN A 149 10.21 -16.64 -29.83
CA GLN A 149 9.67 -17.42 -28.72
C GLN A 149 9.92 -16.76 -27.34
N SER A 150 10.52 -15.57 -27.32
CA SER A 150 10.81 -14.82 -26.09
C SER A 150 9.59 -14.01 -25.65
N ILE A 151 9.38 -13.91 -24.33
CA ILE A 151 8.39 -12.99 -23.73
C ILE A 151 8.93 -11.56 -23.61
N LEU A 152 10.25 -11.39 -23.58
CA LEU A 152 10.92 -10.12 -23.28
C LEU A 152 11.42 -9.39 -24.53
N LYS A 153 11.59 -10.11 -25.65
CA LYS A 153 12.19 -9.60 -26.88
C LYS A 153 11.23 -9.74 -28.05
N GLN A 154 11.17 -8.73 -28.90
CA GLN A 154 10.45 -8.79 -30.17
C GLN A 154 11.05 -9.84 -31.10
N SER A 155 12.38 -9.94 -31.14
CA SER A 155 13.09 -10.90 -31.98
C SER A 155 14.47 -11.23 -31.40
N ILE A 156 15.13 -12.25 -31.95
CA ILE A 156 16.54 -12.56 -31.62
C ILE A 156 17.52 -11.44 -31.99
N SER A 157 17.15 -10.56 -32.91
CA SER A 157 17.98 -9.44 -33.33
C SER A 157 17.87 -8.25 -32.36
N SER A 158 16.88 -8.23 -31.47
CA SER A 158 16.76 -7.20 -30.44
C SER A 158 17.85 -7.39 -29.37
N GLU A 159 18.71 -6.40 -29.22
CA GLU A 159 19.75 -6.39 -28.18
C GLU A 159 19.11 -6.26 -26.79
N ASP A 160 18.12 -5.38 -26.69
CA ASP A 160 17.39 -5.07 -25.46
C ASP A 160 16.05 -5.82 -25.33
N ASP A 161 15.58 -5.88 -24.10
CA ASP A 161 14.24 -6.41 -23.77
C ASP A 161 13.18 -5.33 -24.01
N ASP A 162 12.80 -5.18 -25.28
CA ASP A 162 11.88 -4.20 -25.84
C ASP A 162 10.39 -4.52 -25.63
N MET A 163 10.07 -5.73 -25.13
CA MET A 163 8.69 -6.15 -24.83
C MET A 163 8.43 -6.10 -23.32
N GLY A 164 8.00 -4.93 -22.84
CA GLY A 164 7.58 -4.73 -21.46
C GLY A 164 6.94 -3.36 -21.23
N THR A 165 5.91 -3.30 -20.38
CA THR A 165 5.31 -2.03 -19.98
C THR A 165 6.28 -1.29 -19.06
N ILE A 166 6.87 -0.19 -19.52
CA ILE A 166 7.68 0.70 -18.69
C ILE A 166 6.76 1.70 -18.01
N SER A 167 7.00 2.00 -16.73
CA SER A 167 6.21 2.97 -15.96
C SER A 167 6.33 4.41 -16.50
N SER A 168 7.25 4.66 -17.43
CA SER A 168 7.65 5.98 -17.95
C SER A 168 6.60 6.76 -18.75
N PHE A 169 5.40 6.23 -19.00
CA PHE A 169 4.35 7.05 -19.64
C PHE A 169 3.63 7.91 -18.58
N CYS A 170 4.15 9.12 -18.41
CA CYS A 170 3.48 10.30 -17.86
C CYS A 170 2.16 10.59 -18.62
N ALA A 171 1.12 9.79 -18.40
CA ALA A 171 -0.20 9.98 -19.00
C ALA A 171 -1.26 10.32 -17.94
N ASN A 172 -0.87 11.04 -16.88
CA ASN A 172 -1.80 11.70 -15.95
C ASN A 172 -1.23 13.07 -15.52
N HIS A 173 -0.93 13.92 -16.50
CA HIS A 173 -0.39 15.28 -16.31
C HIS A 173 -1.34 16.22 -15.54
N PHE A 174 -2.60 15.84 -15.29
CA PHE A 174 -3.59 16.74 -14.69
C PHE A 174 -3.70 16.67 -13.16
N PHE A 175 -3.27 15.58 -12.52
CA PHE A 175 -3.37 15.43 -11.06
C PHE A 175 -2.05 15.69 -10.30
N LEU A 176 -0.91 15.54 -10.98
CA LEU A 176 0.42 15.63 -10.34
C LEU A 176 0.86 17.08 -10.09
N MET A 177 0.40 18.05 -10.91
CA MET A 177 0.75 19.47 -10.76
C MET A 177 0.24 20.11 -9.46
N CYS A 178 -0.85 19.63 -8.87
CA CYS A 178 -1.32 20.14 -7.57
C CYS A 178 -0.60 19.52 -6.37
N TYR A 179 -0.08 18.29 -6.46
CA TYR A 179 0.57 17.62 -5.32
C TYR A 179 2.10 17.80 -5.30
N CYS A 180 2.77 17.93 -6.44
CA CYS A 180 4.22 18.20 -6.47
C CYS A 180 4.57 19.62 -5.97
N LEU A 181 3.68 20.61 -6.13
CA LEU A 181 3.88 21.93 -5.50
C LEU A 181 3.73 21.88 -3.97
N PHE A 182 2.94 20.94 -3.44
CA PHE A 182 2.76 20.78 -2.00
C PHE A 182 3.89 19.99 -1.32
N LEU A 183 4.50 19.01 -1.98
CA LEU A 183 5.63 18.26 -1.41
C LEU A 183 6.93 19.08 -1.33
N SER A 184 7.12 20.05 -2.23
CA SER A 184 8.28 20.96 -2.18
C SER A 184 8.19 21.96 -1.01
N PHE A 185 7.01 22.14 -0.41
CA PHE A 185 6.80 23.05 0.73
C PHE A 185 6.85 22.37 2.10
N LEU A 186 7.01 21.04 2.16
CA LEU A 186 7.04 20.29 3.43
C LEU A 186 8.44 19.76 3.80
N ILE A 187 9.47 20.13 3.03
CA ILE A 187 10.88 19.79 3.28
C ILE A 187 11.72 21.06 3.58
N TYR A 188 11.08 22.21 3.79
CA TYR A 188 11.70 23.42 4.35
C TYR A 188 10.90 23.93 5.55
#